data_AF-A0A2U2S5W6-F1
#
_entry.id   AF-A0A2U2S5W6-F1
#
_cell.length_a   1.000
_cell.length_b   1.000
_cell.length_c   1.000
_cell.angle_alpha   90.00
_cell.angle_beta   90.00
_cell.angle_gamma   90.00
#
_symmetry.space_group_name_H-M   'P 1'
#
loop_
_entity.id
_entity.type
_entity.pdbx_description
1 polymer ?
#
loop_
_entity_poly.entity_id
_entity_poly.type
_entity_poly.pdbx_seq_one_letter_code
_entity_poly.pdbx_strand_id
1 'polypeptide(L)'
;MKDFTRVSSPAAGPSAVMRLFDWISNLVDQALNFIFSLTHRVSVVRANALTVGFFLAWMVAVILVVPVDEGRAQATRLIQAALTVPAEDQPAPNPIALTLEFLFSTFLHPAVLRHLLALYAPYWLMHRLAAIYLADIFGLGRERLHVAEAFVEQAAFGRRYTSIQIREGRVVEEDSIIIQIGGPGIVKVELDSVALFERPDGTPLVIGPTNGTIIDEFVRIRRVLDLRDTIEGADLPPTRSKDGMLIGVKDIQFSYSIYRGENLDRSQMPYPFSKKAVENLVYKDSRTVKPGRPPSNEPEWKSGPFNMKGPILGEMGSFISSRGLGEFLSSIGEPEEQSLRAVEQQIEQHSQLLSGIGGASLREPPLKAGPFTPRTMLTEQFYNQEGFFKRMVERGFQLNWIGVGTWHTPIEVITANHREAWKISRENYARGNPQALRAVRTEAQLQELLRLIQTLPLGIFYKNADAEEDQLIDALLEEYEETLQRAADLFLRGPQSLESRFTKLMEQVRELIGPDRRSFFSSEYENFLREMQSRSQGWRVTDPGIQELLQRAAELNALFGERLTPLDRDFLGRTVALVNDLQVYNRIMTVVRVIRQLRYPGRDLGAMG
;
A
#
# COMPACT_ATOMS: atom_id res chain seq x y z
N MET A 1 22.13 71.67 18.67
CA MET A 1 20.71 71.93 18.32
C MET A 1 19.88 71.38 19.46
N LYS A 2 18.99 72.21 20.02
CA LYS A 2 18.35 72.03 21.33
C LYS A 2 17.25 70.96 21.30
N ASP A 3 17.31 70.03 22.25
CA ASP A 3 16.21 69.16 22.63
C ASP A 3 15.04 69.98 23.18
N PHE A 4 13.92 69.95 22.47
CA PHE A 4 12.64 70.45 22.98
C PHE A 4 11.92 69.31 23.70
N THR A 5 12.13 69.23 25.01
CA THR A 5 11.24 68.49 25.91
C THR A 5 9.90 69.23 25.98
N ARG A 6 8.88 68.71 25.28
CA ARG A 6 7.49 69.15 25.47
C ARG A 6 7.08 68.77 26.89
N VAL A 7 7.00 69.77 27.77
CA VAL A 7 6.28 69.67 29.05
C VAL A 7 4.79 69.55 28.71
N SER A 8 4.26 68.32 28.72
CA SER A 8 2.83 68.09 28.64
C SER A 8 2.19 68.51 29.95
N SER A 9 1.46 69.62 29.94
CA SER A 9 0.57 69.99 31.04
C SER A 9 -0.40 68.83 31.31
N PRO A 10 -0.67 68.45 32.57
CA PRO A 10 -1.67 67.43 32.87
C PRO A 10 -3.03 67.94 32.39
N ALA A 11 -3.56 67.35 31.31
CA ALA A 11 -4.91 67.60 30.88
C ALA A 11 -5.84 67.30 32.05
N ALA A 12 -6.69 68.27 32.41
CA ALA A 12 -7.69 68.09 33.45
C ALA A 12 -8.46 66.80 33.18
N GLY A 13 -8.32 65.81 34.07
CA GLY A 13 -8.94 64.51 33.87
C GLY A 13 -10.45 64.65 33.68
N PRO A 14 -11.09 63.77 32.89
CA PRO A 14 -12.52 63.83 32.64
C PRO A 14 -13.26 63.92 33.98
N SER A 15 -14.20 64.87 34.06
CA SER A 15 -15.01 65.10 35.25
C SER A 15 -15.70 63.80 35.69
N ALA A 16 -15.96 63.63 36.98
CA ALA A 16 -16.59 62.41 37.51
C ALA A 16 -17.91 62.06 36.80
N VAL A 17 -18.65 63.09 36.35
CA VAL A 17 -19.87 62.94 35.55
C VAL A 17 -19.58 62.34 34.17
N MET A 18 -18.53 62.77 33.49
CA MET A 18 -18.14 62.21 32.19
C MET A 18 -17.75 60.73 32.31
N ARG A 19 -17.01 60.36 33.37
CA ARG A 19 -16.66 58.95 33.62
C ARG A 19 -17.89 58.08 33.90
N LEU A 20 -18.89 58.61 34.60
CA LEU A 20 -20.15 57.90 34.84
C LEU A 20 -20.92 57.71 33.54
N PHE A 21 -20.98 58.74 32.69
CA PHE A 21 -21.64 58.66 31.38
C PHE A 21 -20.94 57.66 30.46
N ASP A 22 -19.61 57.69 30.38
CA ASP A 22 -18.82 56.73 29.61
C ASP A 22 -19.02 55.30 30.12
N TRP A 23 -19.10 55.11 31.44
CA TRP A 23 -19.39 53.80 32.03
C TRP A 23 -20.79 53.29 31.67
N ILE A 24 -21.82 54.14 31.75
CA ILE A 24 -23.19 53.77 31.34
C ILE A 24 -23.25 53.48 29.84
N SER A 25 -22.62 54.31 29.00
CA SER A 25 -22.57 54.08 27.55
C SER A 25 -21.91 52.75 27.24
N ASN A 26 -20.75 52.46 27.83
CA ASN A 26 -20.06 51.19 27.65
C ASN A 26 -20.90 50.00 28.12
N LEU A 27 -21.66 50.14 29.21
CA LEU A 27 -22.54 49.08 29.71
C LEU A 27 -23.73 48.86 28.76
N VAL A 28 -24.34 49.94 28.26
CA VAL A 28 -25.41 49.87 27.25
C VAL A 28 -24.89 49.24 25.96
N ASP A 29 -23.71 49.66 25.49
CA ASP A 29 -23.08 49.10 24.30
C ASP A 29 -22.76 47.62 24.47
N GLN A 30 -22.22 47.21 25.62
CA GLN A 30 -22.00 45.79 25.94
C GLN A 30 -23.30 45.00 26.00
N ALA A 31 -24.36 45.57 26.60
CA ALA A 31 -25.67 44.92 26.68
C ALA A 31 -26.31 44.79 25.29
N LEU A 32 -26.26 45.84 24.46
CA LEU A 32 -26.75 45.82 23.09
C LEU A 32 -25.93 44.84 22.25
N ASN A 33 -24.60 44.87 22.32
CA ASN A 33 -23.73 43.91 21.62
C ASN A 33 -23.99 42.48 22.06
N PHE A 34 -24.27 42.26 23.35
CA PHE A 34 -24.64 40.94 23.85
C PHE A 34 -26.00 40.50 23.30
N ILE A 35 -27.04 41.34 23.42
CA ILE A 35 -28.41 41.04 22.96
C ILE A 35 -28.48 40.86 21.45
N PHE A 36 -27.72 41.65 20.69
CA PHE A 36 -27.64 41.58 19.24
C PHE A 36 -26.55 40.64 18.75
N SER A 37 -25.79 40.00 19.64
CA SER A 37 -24.86 38.98 19.20
C SER A 37 -25.61 37.87 18.47
N LEU A 38 -25.02 37.47 17.36
CA LEU A 38 -25.47 36.39 16.52
C LEU A 38 -24.83 35.11 17.06
N THR A 39 -25.25 34.69 18.25
CA THR A 39 -24.82 33.42 18.82
C THR A 39 -26.05 32.62 19.21
N HIS A 40 -25.97 31.30 19.09
CA HIS A 40 -27.08 30.40 19.43
C HIS A 40 -27.62 30.64 20.85
N ARG A 41 -26.73 30.83 21.83
CA ARG A 41 -27.16 31.07 23.22
C ARG A 41 -27.99 32.34 23.36
N VAL A 42 -27.56 33.41 22.68
CA VAL A 42 -28.26 34.70 22.73
C VAL A 42 -29.56 34.65 21.94
N SER A 43 -29.62 33.97 20.80
CA SER A 43 -30.87 33.83 20.05
C SER A 43 -31.95 33.09 20.84
N VAL A 44 -31.58 32.06 21.61
CA VAL A 44 -32.50 31.39 22.56
C VAL A 44 -32.96 32.35 23.68
N VAL A 45 -32.06 33.16 24.24
CA VAL A 45 -32.41 34.17 25.24
C VAL A 45 -33.39 35.20 24.66
N ARG A 46 -33.15 35.70 23.43
CA ARG A 46 -34.07 36.60 22.72
C ARG A 46 -35.44 35.97 22.52
N ALA A 47 -35.49 34.70 22.13
CA ALA A 47 -36.76 33.98 21.94
C ALA A 47 -37.55 33.87 23.24
N ASN A 48 -36.88 33.54 24.34
CA ASN A 48 -37.50 33.46 25.65
C ASN A 48 -37.96 34.84 26.12
N ALA A 49 -37.12 35.86 25.98
CA ALA A 49 -37.46 37.25 26.32
C ALA A 49 -38.65 37.75 25.50
N LEU A 50 -38.70 37.47 24.19
CA LEU A 50 -39.84 37.82 23.34
C LEU A 50 -41.11 37.09 23.80
N THR A 51 -41.02 35.79 24.09
CA THR A 51 -42.17 34.98 24.51
C THR A 51 -42.71 35.46 25.86
N VAL A 52 -41.83 35.68 26.83
CA VAL A 52 -42.18 36.20 28.16
C VAL A 52 -42.71 37.63 28.05
N GLY A 53 -42.06 38.49 27.27
CA GLY A 53 -42.49 39.87 27.05
C GLY A 53 -43.87 39.94 26.38
N PHE A 54 -44.12 39.11 25.37
CA PHE A 54 -45.43 38.99 24.72
C PHE A 54 -46.50 38.51 25.70
N PHE A 55 -46.19 37.48 26.50
CA PHE A 55 -47.11 36.97 27.52
C PHE A 55 -47.42 38.01 28.61
N LEU A 56 -46.40 38.73 29.12
CA LEU A 56 -46.58 39.79 30.10
C LEU A 56 -47.41 40.95 29.53
N ALA A 57 -47.11 41.39 28.31
CA ALA A 57 -47.88 42.43 27.64
C ALA A 57 -49.34 41.99 27.43
N TRP A 58 -49.56 40.72 27.07
CA TRP A 58 -50.91 40.15 26.97
C TRP A 58 -51.63 40.13 28.32
N MET A 59 -50.97 39.69 29.39
CA MET A 59 -51.53 39.72 30.75
C MET A 59 -51.89 41.14 31.20
N VAL A 60 -51.02 42.11 30.94
CA VAL A 60 -51.30 43.53 31.22
C VAL A 60 -52.51 44.02 30.41
N ALA A 61 -52.60 43.65 29.12
CA ALA A 61 -53.76 43.99 28.31
C ALA A 61 -55.06 43.38 28.85
N VAL A 62 -55.03 42.13 29.33
CA VAL A 62 -56.20 41.50 30.00
C VAL A 62 -56.60 42.30 31.24
N ILE A 63 -55.65 42.66 32.11
CA ILE A 63 -55.92 43.41 33.35
C ILE A 63 -56.48 44.81 33.07
N LEU A 64 -55.98 45.49 32.04
CA LEU A 64 -56.40 46.86 31.70
C LEU A 64 -57.75 46.91 30.97
N VAL A 65 -58.09 45.87 30.23
CA VAL A 65 -59.24 45.87 29.31
C VAL A 65 -60.45 45.13 29.88
N VAL A 66 -60.23 44.01 30.58
CA VAL A 66 -61.33 43.22 31.15
C VAL A 66 -61.75 43.86 32.48
N PRO A 67 -63.03 44.26 32.64
CA PRO A 67 -63.51 44.77 33.91
C PRO A 67 -63.21 43.78 35.04
N VAL A 68 -62.62 44.27 36.13
CA VAL A 68 -62.20 43.43 37.26
C VAL A 68 -63.37 42.62 37.83
N ASP A 69 -64.59 43.17 37.77
CA ASP A 69 -65.80 42.52 38.27
C ASP A 69 -66.20 41.31 37.42
N GLU A 70 -66.10 41.41 36.08
CA GLU A 70 -66.41 40.31 35.16
C GLU A 70 -65.39 39.16 35.31
N GLY A 71 -64.10 39.51 35.34
CA GLY A 71 -63.04 38.53 35.55
C GLY A 71 -63.14 37.83 36.90
N ARG A 72 -63.44 38.57 37.99
CA ARG A 72 -63.67 37.99 39.32
C ARG A 72 -64.90 37.10 39.36
N ALA A 73 -66.00 37.51 38.74
CA ALA A 73 -67.23 36.70 38.71
C ALA A 73 -66.99 35.36 38.02
N GLN A 74 -66.30 35.35 36.88
CA GLN A 74 -66.01 34.13 36.14
C GLN A 74 -64.99 33.23 36.86
N ALA A 75 -63.93 33.81 37.44
CA ALA A 75 -62.97 33.06 38.26
C ALA A 75 -63.66 32.43 39.48
N THR A 76 -64.57 33.16 40.12
CA THR A 76 -65.34 32.65 41.27
C THR A 76 -66.25 31.50 40.85
N ARG A 77 -66.92 31.58 39.69
CA ARG A 77 -67.73 30.47 39.14
C ARG A 77 -66.88 29.23 38.87
N LEU A 78 -65.69 29.39 38.33
CA LEU A 78 -64.79 28.27 38.04
C LEU A 78 -64.28 27.60 39.32
N ILE A 79 -63.88 28.39 40.32
CA ILE A 79 -63.47 27.89 41.64
C ILE A 79 -64.64 27.20 42.36
N GLN A 80 -65.83 27.80 42.32
CA GLN A 80 -67.03 27.21 42.91
C GLN A 80 -67.37 25.89 42.21
N ALA A 81 -67.33 25.82 40.88
CA ALA A 81 -67.57 24.58 40.14
C ALA A 81 -66.53 23.49 40.44
N ALA A 82 -65.28 23.87 40.73
CA ALA A 82 -64.23 22.92 41.12
C ALA A 82 -64.35 22.42 42.56
N LEU A 83 -64.90 23.23 43.47
CA LEU A 83 -65.00 22.93 44.91
C LEU A 83 -66.37 22.40 45.35
N THR A 84 -67.43 22.66 44.59
CA THR A 84 -68.78 22.23 44.96
C THR A 84 -69.04 20.79 44.54
N VAL A 85 -69.47 19.97 45.49
CA VAL A 85 -70.01 18.64 45.20
C VAL A 85 -71.41 18.84 44.61
N PRO A 86 -71.71 18.30 43.41
CA PRO A 86 -73.02 18.49 42.79
C PRO A 86 -74.12 17.92 43.70
N ALA A 87 -75.18 18.71 43.91
CA ALA A 87 -76.38 18.24 44.61
C ALA A 87 -77.09 17.16 43.77
N GLU A 88 -77.76 16.22 44.44
CA GLU A 88 -78.28 14.96 43.88
C GLU A 88 -79.22 15.14 42.66
N ASP A 89 -79.83 16.32 42.49
CA ASP A 89 -80.77 16.64 41.42
C ASP A 89 -80.26 17.65 40.35
N GLN A 90 -78.99 18.07 40.40
CA GLN A 90 -78.44 19.02 39.41
C GLN A 90 -77.30 18.41 38.59
N PRO A 91 -77.30 18.57 37.25
CA PRO A 91 -76.18 18.12 36.42
C PRO A 91 -74.91 18.87 36.81
N ALA A 92 -73.85 18.13 37.11
CA ALA A 92 -72.56 18.71 37.48
C ALA A 92 -72.09 19.68 36.38
N PRO A 93 -71.68 20.91 36.73
CA PRO A 93 -71.15 21.83 35.74
C PRO A 93 -69.93 21.21 35.07
N ASN A 94 -69.90 21.22 33.74
CA ASN A 94 -68.76 20.68 33.00
C ASN A 94 -67.53 21.60 33.20
N PRO A 95 -66.50 21.17 33.95
CA PRO A 95 -65.36 22.03 34.28
C PRO A 95 -64.58 22.47 33.04
N ILE A 96 -64.57 21.63 32.00
CA ILE A 96 -63.93 21.94 30.71
C ILE A 96 -64.69 23.08 30.02
N ALA A 97 -66.04 23.01 30.00
CA ALA A 97 -66.86 24.05 29.38
C ALA A 97 -66.67 25.39 30.10
N LEU A 98 -66.64 25.40 31.45
CA LEU A 98 -66.40 26.62 32.23
C LEU A 98 -64.99 27.18 32.07
N THR A 99 -63.99 26.31 31.94
CA THR A 99 -62.59 26.74 31.69
C THR A 99 -62.44 27.33 30.29
N LEU A 100 -63.08 26.73 29.28
CA LEU A 100 -63.12 27.29 27.94
C LEU A 100 -63.88 28.62 27.93
N GLU A 101 -65.05 28.69 28.56
CA GLU A 101 -65.82 29.94 28.67
C GLU A 101 -64.96 31.04 29.27
N PHE A 102 -64.34 30.81 30.43
CA PHE A 102 -63.43 31.76 31.08
C PHE A 102 -62.26 32.17 30.18
N LEU A 103 -61.65 31.22 29.47
CA LEU A 103 -60.54 31.50 28.55
C LEU A 103 -61.00 32.39 27.38
N PHE A 104 -62.16 32.09 26.79
CA PHE A 104 -62.68 32.89 25.68
C PHE A 104 -63.18 34.27 26.11
N SER A 105 -63.86 34.37 27.26
CA SER A 105 -64.43 35.61 27.76
C SER A 105 -63.39 36.56 28.33
N THR A 106 -62.35 36.04 29.00
CA THR A 106 -61.32 36.86 29.65
C THR A 106 -60.11 37.05 28.74
N PHE A 107 -59.52 35.96 28.24
CA PHE A 107 -58.23 36.02 27.54
C PHE A 107 -58.36 36.28 26.03
N LEU A 108 -59.46 35.84 25.41
CA LEU A 108 -59.78 36.07 23.99
C LEU A 108 -60.89 37.10 23.81
N HIS A 109 -61.11 37.95 24.81
CA HIS A 109 -62.04 39.07 24.69
C HIS A 109 -61.69 39.93 23.46
N PRO A 110 -62.65 40.37 22.63
CA PRO A 110 -62.35 41.12 21.40
C PRO A 110 -61.47 42.35 21.61
N ALA A 111 -61.65 43.03 22.75
CA ALA A 111 -60.83 44.19 23.10
C ALA A 111 -59.38 43.80 23.49
N VAL A 112 -59.16 42.65 24.11
CA VAL A 112 -57.81 42.11 24.38
C VAL A 112 -57.15 41.68 23.07
N LEU A 113 -57.91 41.00 22.20
CA LEU A 113 -57.44 40.59 20.87
C LEU A 113 -56.99 41.77 20.02
N ARG A 114 -57.65 42.94 20.12
CA ARG A 114 -57.20 44.16 19.43
C ARG A 114 -55.80 44.61 19.87
N HIS A 115 -55.50 44.54 21.17
CA HIS A 115 -54.19 44.88 21.71
C HIS A 115 -53.14 43.83 21.33
N LEU A 116 -53.51 42.55 21.37
CA LEU A 116 -52.66 41.45 20.93
C LEU A 116 -52.33 41.60 19.44
N LEU A 117 -53.31 41.95 18.60
CA LEU A 117 -53.09 42.25 17.19
C LEU A 117 -52.18 43.46 17.00
N ALA A 118 -52.37 44.53 17.78
CA ALA A 118 -51.50 45.70 17.74
C ALA A 118 -50.04 45.39 18.13
N LEU A 119 -49.82 44.40 19.02
CA LEU A 119 -48.49 43.93 19.41
C LEU A 119 -47.88 42.96 18.38
N TYR A 120 -48.70 42.04 17.84
CA TYR A 120 -48.26 41.01 16.91
C TYR A 120 -48.04 41.54 15.49
N ALA A 121 -48.89 42.46 15.01
CA ALA A 121 -48.84 42.93 13.62
C ALA A 121 -47.50 43.60 13.25
N PRO A 122 -46.89 44.48 14.08
CA PRO A 122 -45.56 45.02 13.80
C PRO A 122 -44.48 43.94 13.76
N TYR A 123 -44.52 42.98 14.69
CA TYR A 123 -43.59 41.84 14.69
C TYR A 123 -43.70 41.02 13.40
N TRP A 124 -44.91 40.65 13.01
CA TRP A 124 -45.17 39.88 11.79
C TRP A 124 -44.73 40.64 10.54
N LEU A 125 -45.03 41.94 10.47
CA LEU A 125 -44.64 42.79 9.35
C LEU A 125 -43.11 42.91 9.26
N MET A 126 -42.42 43.16 10.38
CA MET A 126 -40.96 43.25 10.42
C MET A 126 -40.29 41.94 10.03
N HIS A 127 -40.84 40.81 10.50
CA HIS A 127 -40.35 39.49 10.10
C HIS A 127 -40.49 39.26 8.59
N ARG A 128 -41.64 39.60 7.99
CA ARG A 128 -41.86 39.51 6.54
C ARG A 128 -40.95 40.43 5.74
N LEU A 129 -40.80 41.68 6.17
CA LEU A 129 -39.90 42.63 5.51
C LEU A 129 -38.43 42.17 5.57
N ALA A 130 -37.99 41.66 6.72
CA ALA A 130 -36.64 41.10 6.86
C ALA A 130 -36.41 39.90 5.94
N ALA A 131 -37.40 39.00 5.84
CA ALA A 131 -37.30 37.84 4.95
C ALA A 131 -37.30 38.25 3.47
N ILE A 132 -38.14 39.22 3.05
CA ILE A 132 -38.14 39.74 1.67
C ILE A 132 -36.80 40.40 1.35
N TYR A 133 -36.28 41.21 2.26
CA TYR A 133 -34.99 41.87 2.11
C TYR A 133 -33.84 40.85 2.00
N LEU A 134 -33.85 39.82 2.84
CA LEU A 134 -32.85 38.75 2.78
C LEU A 134 -32.98 37.95 1.48
N ALA A 135 -34.20 37.63 1.05
CA ALA A 135 -34.44 36.93 -0.20
C ALA A 135 -33.89 37.72 -1.40
N ASP A 136 -34.07 39.04 -1.42
CA ASP A 136 -33.54 39.92 -2.46
C ASP A 136 -32.00 39.94 -2.49
N ILE A 137 -31.34 40.11 -1.32
CA ILE A 137 -29.87 40.10 -1.21
C ILE A 137 -29.27 38.80 -1.76
N PHE A 138 -29.90 37.67 -1.46
CA PHE A 138 -29.41 36.36 -1.84
C PHE A 138 -29.95 35.87 -3.20
N GLY A 139 -30.73 36.70 -3.91
CA GLY A 139 -31.34 36.33 -5.19
C GLY A 139 -32.30 35.14 -5.09
N LEU A 140 -32.87 34.91 -3.91
CA LEU A 140 -33.89 33.90 -3.68
C LEU A 140 -35.19 34.45 -4.28
N GLY A 141 -35.57 33.96 -5.45
CA GLY A 141 -36.84 34.34 -6.08
C GLY A 141 -38.04 34.13 -5.15
N ARG A 142 -39.20 34.69 -5.51
CA ARG A 142 -40.42 34.66 -4.67
C ARG A 142 -40.84 33.26 -4.22
N GLU A 143 -40.54 32.23 -5.02
CA GLU A 143 -40.84 30.82 -4.73
C GLU A 143 -40.10 30.30 -3.48
N ARG A 144 -38.92 30.87 -3.16
CA ARG A 144 -38.05 30.46 -2.05
C ARG A 144 -38.09 31.42 -0.86
N LEU A 145 -39.10 32.31 -0.77
CA LEU A 145 -39.23 33.25 0.34
C LEU A 145 -39.29 32.56 1.72
N HIS A 146 -39.90 31.38 1.77
CA HIS A 146 -39.99 30.57 2.99
C HIS A 146 -38.61 30.16 3.55
N VAL A 147 -37.58 30.02 2.72
CA VAL A 147 -36.19 29.74 3.12
C VAL A 147 -35.63 30.92 3.92
N ALA A 148 -35.87 32.14 3.44
CA ALA A 148 -35.45 33.36 4.11
C ALA A 148 -36.22 33.59 5.42
N GLU A 149 -37.53 33.28 5.45
CA GLU A 149 -38.34 33.34 6.67
C GLU A 149 -37.80 32.39 7.75
N ALA A 150 -37.58 31.12 7.38
CA ALA A 150 -37.02 30.13 8.28
C ALA A 150 -35.62 30.54 8.77
N PHE A 151 -34.78 31.11 7.91
CA PHE A 151 -33.49 31.66 8.30
C PHE A 151 -33.62 32.78 9.34
N VAL A 152 -34.52 33.75 9.13
CA VAL A 152 -34.74 34.86 10.07
C VAL A 152 -35.24 34.33 11.41
N GLU A 153 -36.14 33.34 11.42
CA GLU A 153 -36.57 32.68 12.67
C GLU A 153 -35.40 31.99 13.39
N GLN A 154 -34.55 31.26 12.65
CA GLN A 154 -33.40 30.54 13.19
C GLN A 154 -32.32 31.49 13.75
N ALA A 155 -32.00 32.56 13.03
CA ALA A 155 -31.02 33.56 13.44
C ALA A 155 -31.53 34.42 14.60
N ALA A 156 -32.76 34.93 14.52
CA ALA A 156 -33.29 35.81 15.56
C ALA A 156 -33.60 35.06 16.87
N PHE A 157 -34.16 33.84 16.77
CA PHE A 157 -34.77 33.15 17.91
C PHE A 157 -34.18 31.77 18.22
N GLY A 158 -33.25 31.26 17.41
CA GLY A 158 -32.62 29.96 17.66
C GLY A 158 -33.59 28.78 17.68
N ARG A 159 -34.71 28.89 16.94
CA ARG A 159 -35.75 27.87 16.85
C ARG A 159 -35.66 27.15 15.51
N ARG A 160 -36.06 25.88 15.49
CA ARG A 160 -36.23 25.06 14.27
C ARG A 160 -34.99 25.00 13.37
N TYR A 161 -33.82 24.71 13.92
CA TYR A 161 -32.61 24.60 13.11
C TYR A 161 -32.75 23.56 12.00
N THR A 162 -32.45 23.98 10.77
CA THR A 162 -32.25 23.07 9.66
C THR A 162 -31.00 22.25 9.94
N SER A 163 -31.08 20.94 9.73
CA SER A 163 -29.91 20.07 9.76
C SER A 163 -29.43 19.75 8.36
N ILE A 164 -28.13 19.75 8.15
CA ILE A 164 -27.51 19.18 6.96
C ILE A 164 -26.67 17.96 7.35
N GLN A 165 -26.66 16.97 6.46
CA GLN A 165 -25.84 15.79 6.59
C GLN A 165 -24.76 15.79 5.51
N ILE A 166 -23.54 15.49 5.94
CA ILE A 166 -22.34 15.45 5.10
C ILE A 166 -21.78 14.03 5.16
N ARG A 167 -21.75 13.36 4.00
CA ARG A 167 -21.32 11.97 3.84
C ARG A 167 -20.56 11.80 2.52
N GLU A 168 -19.55 10.93 2.51
CA GLU A 168 -18.74 10.60 1.31
C GLU A 168 -18.15 11.84 0.60
N GLY A 169 -17.77 12.86 1.37
CA GLY A 169 -17.25 14.11 0.83
C GLY A 169 -18.29 14.97 0.09
N ARG A 170 -19.59 14.74 0.29
CA ARG A 170 -20.69 15.48 -0.35
C ARG A 170 -21.75 15.91 0.67
N VAL A 171 -22.50 16.96 0.34
CA VAL A 171 -23.67 17.38 1.12
C VAL A 171 -24.90 16.66 0.59
N VAL A 172 -25.70 16.06 1.47
CA VAL A 172 -26.88 15.27 1.08
C VAL A 172 -28.05 16.18 0.69
N GLU A 173 -28.30 17.25 1.45
CA GLU A 173 -29.40 18.19 1.22
C GLU A 173 -28.94 19.46 0.49
N GLU A 174 -28.85 19.40 -0.85
CA GLU A 174 -28.38 20.52 -1.70
C GLU A 174 -29.28 21.78 -1.63
N ASP A 175 -30.57 21.61 -1.33
CA ASP A 175 -31.53 22.72 -1.22
C ASP A 175 -31.66 23.30 0.20
N SER A 176 -30.75 22.94 1.12
CA SER A 176 -30.81 23.42 2.50
C SER A 176 -30.49 24.92 2.65
N ILE A 177 -31.09 25.54 3.67
CA ILE A 177 -30.86 26.96 4.02
C ILE A 177 -29.37 27.26 4.21
N ILE A 178 -28.63 26.31 4.80
CA ILE A 178 -27.20 26.44 5.11
C ILE A 178 -26.35 26.58 3.84
N ILE A 179 -26.74 25.91 2.75
CA ILE A 179 -26.02 26.02 1.47
C ILE A 179 -26.34 27.34 0.76
N GLN A 180 -27.60 27.77 0.80
CA GLN A 180 -28.06 28.94 0.06
C GLN A 180 -27.65 30.26 0.72
N ILE A 181 -27.83 30.37 2.03
CA ILE A 181 -27.62 31.61 2.79
C ILE A 181 -26.39 31.50 3.71
N GLY A 182 -26.25 30.33 4.35
CA GLY A 182 -25.29 30.06 5.42
C GLY A 182 -25.99 29.59 6.70
N GLY A 183 -25.22 29.38 7.76
CA GLY A 183 -25.77 29.13 9.10
C GLY A 183 -26.66 30.28 9.59
N PRO A 184 -27.45 30.08 10.65
CA PRO A 184 -27.20 29.09 11.68
C PRO A 184 -27.95 27.79 11.39
N GLY A 185 -27.42 26.67 11.87
CA GLY A 185 -27.99 25.36 11.59
C GLY A 185 -27.22 24.23 12.26
N ILE A 186 -27.72 23.00 12.15
CA ILE A 186 -27.05 21.82 12.70
C ILE A 186 -26.32 21.11 11.57
N VAL A 187 -25.02 20.92 11.73
CA VAL A 187 -24.20 20.19 10.77
C VAL A 187 -23.86 18.82 11.36
N LYS A 188 -24.27 17.76 10.66
CA LYS A 188 -23.88 16.38 10.96
C LYS A 188 -22.85 15.96 9.93
N VAL A 189 -21.66 15.58 10.38
CA VAL A 189 -20.58 15.15 9.51
C VAL A 189 -20.26 13.71 9.86
N GLU A 190 -20.30 12.84 8.87
CA GLU A 190 -19.98 11.41 9.05
C GLU A 190 -18.47 11.17 9.21
N LEU A 191 -18.12 9.96 9.63
CA LEU A 191 -16.74 9.56 9.93
C LEU A 191 -15.79 9.64 8.72
N ASP A 192 -16.33 9.60 7.51
CA ASP A 192 -15.60 9.60 6.25
C ASP A 192 -15.37 11.01 5.67
N SER A 193 -15.90 12.05 6.32
CA SER A 193 -15.99 13.37 5.72
C SER A 193 -15.47 14.46 6.66
N VAL A 194 -15.01 15.56 6.06
CA VAL A 194 -14.71 16.81 6.76
C VAL A 194 -15.22 17.98 5.93
N ALA A 195 -15.78 18.97 6.61
CA ALA A 195 -16.28 20.17 5.97
C ALA A 195 -15.52 21.40 6.48
N LEU A 196 -15.04 22.20 5.53
CA LEU A 196 -14.51 23.53 5.80
C LEU A 196 -15.64 24.54 5.59
N PHE A 197 -15.94 25.25 6.66
CA PHE A 197 -16.82 26.40 6.67
C PHE A 197 -16.00 27.69 6.72
N GLU A 198 -16.61 28.78 6.29
CA GLU A 198 -16.03 30.12 6.31
C GLU A 198 -17.00 31.03 7.05
N ARG A 199 -16.50 31.69 8.11
CA ARG A 199 -17.26 32.70 8.83
C ARG A 199 -17.34 34.00 8.02
N PRO A 200 -18.25 34.93 8.35
CA PRO A 200 -18.38 36.22 7.66
C PRO A 200 -17.13 37.09 7.68
N ASP A 201 -16.27 36.90 8.69
CA ASP A 201 -14.96 37.57 8.81
C ASP A 201 -13.86 36.91 7.96
N GLY A 202 -14.18 35.85 7.21
CA GLY A 202 -13.24 35.06 6.42
C GLY A 202 -12.46 34.03 7.22
N THR A 203 -12.71 33.90 8.54
CA THR A 203 -12.00 32.90 9.35
C THR A 203 -12.49 31.48 9.01
N PRO A 204 -11.56 30.52 8.80
CA PRO A 204 -11.93 29.14 8.52
C PRO A 204 -12.43 28.44 9.78
N LEU A 205 -13.46 27.61 9.59
CA LEU A 205 -14.02 26.74 10.60
C LEU A 205 -14.07 25.31 10.05
N VAL A 206 -13.12 24.48 10.47
CA VAL A 206 -13.07 23.06 10.08
C VAL A 206 -13.92 22.23 11.05
N ILE A 207 -14.95 21.58 10.53
CA ILE A 207 -15.83 20.66 11.27
C ILE A 207 -15.59 19.24 10.73
N GLY A 208 -15.03 18.39 11.60
CA GLY A 208 -14.86 16.96 11.35
C GLY A 208 -16.08 16.13 11.78
N PRO A 209 -15.92 14.81 11.87
CA PRO A 209 -17.00 13.90 12.22
C PRO A 209 -17.69 14.28 13.54
N THR A 210 -19.01 14.46 13.48
CA THR A 210 -19.84 14.91 14.61
C THR A 210 -21.28 14.44 14.43
N ASN A 211 -21.95 14.10 15.54
CA ASN A 211 -23.37 13.73 15.56
C ASN A 211 -24.32 14.93 15.46
N GLY A 212 -23.77 16.15 15.36
CA GLY A 212 -24.53 17.39 15.22
C GLY A 212 -23.84 18.53 15.95
N THR A 213 -23.20 19.42 15.20
CA THR A 213 -22.61 20.65 15.72
C THR A 213 -23.42 21.84 15.21
N ILE A 214 -23.80 22.76 16.11
CA ILE A 214 -24.47 23.99 15.71
C ILE A 214 -23.43 24.93 15.11
N ILE A 215 -23.71 25.45 13.92
CA ILE A 215 -22.93 26.53 13.29
C ILE A 215 -23.62 27.87 13.53
N ASP A 216 -22.80 28.92 13.66
CA ASP A 216 -23.25 30.30 13.87
C ASP A 216 -23.87 30.89 12.60
N GLU A 217 -24.46 32.08 12.71
CA GLU A 217 -25.07 32.82 11.61
C GLU A 217 -24.08 33.15 10.49
N PHE A 218 -24.56 33.07 9.25
CA PHE A 218 -23.87 33.35 8.00
C PHE A 218 -22.57 32.54 7.79
N VAL A 219 -22.34 31.49 8.57
CA VAL A 219 -21.24 30.55 8.36
C VAL A 219 -21.55 29.73 7.11
N ARG A 220 -20.74 29.87 6.06
CA ARG A 220 -20.99 29.24 4.76
C ARG A 220 -20.10 28.02 4.55
N ILE A 221 -20.64 27.00 3.88
CA ILE A 221 -19.83 25.86 3.47
C ILE A 221 -18.90 26.32 2.35
N ARG A 222 -17.59 26.21 2.57
CA ARG A 222 -16.60 26.47 1.54
C ARG A 222 -16.31 25.21 0.72
N ARG A 223 -16.08 24.11 1.43
CA ARG A 223 -15.74 22.83 0.80
C ARG A 223 -16.06 21.66 1.70
N VAL A 224 -16.46 20.57 1.09
CA VAL A 224 -16.53 19.26 1.72
C VAL A 224 -15.47 18.37 1.09
N LEU A 225 -14.80 17.59 1.93
CA LEU A 225 -13.72 16.69 1.53
C LEU A 225 -13.99 15.29 2.06
N ASP A 226 -13.60 14.31 1.26
CA ASP A 226 -13.57 12.90 1.65
C ASP A 226 -12.23 12.60 2.34
N LEU A 227 -12.28 11.96 3.51
CA LEU A 227 -11.13 11.61 4.33
C LEU A 227 -10.53 10.24 3.95
N ARG A 228 -11.24 9.46 3.13
CA ARG A 228 -10.82 8.11 2.71
C ARG A 228 -9.61 8.17 1.77
N ASP A 229 -8.88 7.06 1.75
CA ASP A 229 -7.75 6.88 0.85
C ASP A 229 -8.27 6.71 -0.58
N THR A 230 -7.82 7.56 -1.50
CA THR A 230 -8.10 7.41 -2.94
C THR A 230 -6.90 6.74 -3.59
N ILE A 231 -7.15 5.65 -4.31
CA ILE A 231 -6.12 4.92 -5.06
C ILE A 231 -6.21 5.31 -6.53
N GLU A 232 -5.09 5.73 -7.10
CA GLU A 232 -5.00 6.06 -8.52
C GLU A 232 -3.82 5.36 -9.19
N GLY A 233 -4.02 5.07 -10.48
CA GLY A 233 -3.00 4.58 -11.40
C GLY A 233 -2.49 5.68 -12.32
N ALA A 234 -1.18 5.67 -12.60
CA ALA A 234 -0.56 6.56 -13.57
C ALA A 234 0.47 5.83 -14.43
N ASP A 235 0.65 6.33 -15.66
CA ASP A 235 1.71 5.90 -16.56
C ASP A 235 2.62 7.08 -16.83
N LEU A 236 3.93 6.86 -16.69
CA LEU A 236 4.95 7.82 -17.06
C LEU A 236 5.34 7.60 -18.52
N PRO A 237 5.13 8.59 -19.41
CA PRO A 237 5.64 8.50 -20.77
C PRO A 237 7.17 8.42 -20.77
N PRO A 238 7.79 7.91 -21.85
CA PRO A 238 9.23 7.76 -21.91
C PRO A 238 9.98 9.07 -21.61
N THR A 239 10.76 9.06 -20.53
CA THR A 239 11.67 10.14 -20.14
C THR A 239 13.12 9.70 -20.33
N ARG A 240 14.04 10.65 -20.36
CA ARG A 240 15.46 10.40 -20.60
C ARG A 240 16.19 10.25 -19.26
N SER A 241 16.91 9.15 -19.07
CA SER A 241 17.80 8.96 -17.92
C SER A 241 19.07 9.81 -18.04
N LYS A 242 19.88 9.85 -16.98
CA LYS A 242 21.19 10.55 -16.99
C LYS A 242 22.11 10.05 -18.11
N ASP A 243 22.00 8.78 -18.48
CA ASP A 243 22.78 8.14 -19.54
C ASP A 243 22.18 8.36 -20.95
N GLY A 244 21.12 9.14 -21.07
CA GLY A 244 20.48 9.45 -22.35
C GLY A 244 19.47 8.39 -22.83
N MET A 245 19.25 7.32 -22.06
CA MET A 245 18.33 6.24 -22.42
C MET A 245 16.88 6.62 -22.17
N LEU A 246 15.98 6.26 -23.10
CA LEU A 246 14.54 6.48 -22.95
C LEU A 246 13.89 5.37 -22.12
N ILE A 247 13.15 5.77 -21.09
CA ILE A 247 12.54 4.86 -20.12
C ILE A 247 11.16 5.40 -19.77
N GLY A 248 10.13 4.59 -19.96
CA GLY A 248 8.79 4.82 -19.44
C GLY A 248 8.48 3.89 -18.27
N VAL A 249 7.42 4.20 -17.54
CA VAL A 249 6.93 3.38 -16.43
C VAL A 249 5.43 3.22 -16.58
N LYS A 250 4.93 1.98 -16.52
CA LYS A 250 3.50 1.67 -16.57
C LYS A 250 2.99 1.18 -15.22
N ASP A 251 1.71 1.34 -14.96
CA ASP A 251 1.03 0.80 -13.77
C ASP A 251 1.61 1.33 -12.45
N ILE A 252 1.97 2.62 -12.40
CA ILE A 252 2.33 3.27 -11.14
C ILE A 252 1.06 3.33 -10.29
N GLN A 253 1.10 2.76 -9.08
CA GLN A 253 -0.02 2.77 -8.15
C GLN A 253 0.35 3.56 -6.91
N PHE A 254 -0.48 4.53 -6.57
CA PHE A 254 -0.33 5.33 -5.36
C PHE A 254 -1.70 5.55 -4.73
N SER A 255 -1.68 5.72 -3.42
CA SER A 255 -2.82 6.21 -2.66
C SER A 255 -2.52 7.59 -2.12
N TYR A 256 -3.55 8.41 -2.01
CA TYR A 256 -3.45 9.69 -1.32
C TYR A 256 -4.67 9.93 -0.44
N SER A 257 -4.44 10.67 0.63
CA SER A 257 -5.46 11.10 1.58
C SER A 257 -5.14 12.52 2.06
N ILE A 258 -6.03 13.09 2.86
CA ILE A 258 -5.71 14.32 3.59
C ILE A 258 -4.62 13.99 4.61
N TYR A 259 -3.70 14.94 4.82
CA TYR A 259 -2.63 14.78 5.79
C TYR A 259 -3.19 14.59 7.20
N ARG A 260 -2.87 13.45 7.79
CA ARG A 260 -3.42 13.04 9.07
C ARG A 260 -2.70 13.72 10.22
N GLY A 261 -1.39 13.92 10.13
CA GLY A 261 -0.56 14.39 11.25
C GLY A 261 0.25 13.24 11.84
N GLU A 262 1.18 13.57 12.75
CA GLU A 262 2.04 12.60 13.42
C GLU A 262 1.29 12.07 14.66
N ASN A 263 1.10 10.75 14.75
CA ASN A 263 0.50 10.04 15.90
C ASN A 263 -0.96 10.38 16.24
N LEU A 264 -1.91 9.95 15.41
CA LEU A 264 -3.34 10.00 15.75
C LEU A 264 -3.90 8.59 15.99
N ASP A 265 -4.61 8.46 17.10
CA ASP A 265 -5.27 7.23 17.51
C ASP A 265 -6.44 6.91 16.56
N ARG A 266 -6.26 5.87 15.74
CA ARG A 266 -7.27 5.41 14.77
C ARG A 266 -8.44 4.66 15.42
N SER A 267 -8.36 4.35 16.73
CA SER A 267 -9.41 3.61 17.42
C SER A 267 -10.71 4.40 17.55
N GLN A 268 -10.62 5.72 17.74
CA GLN A 268 -11.79 6.60 17.93
C GLN A 268 -12.23 7.27 16.62
N MET A 269 -11.29 7.55 15.72
CA MET A 269 -11.57 8.19 14.43
C MET A 269 -10.85 7.40 13.33
N PRO A 270 -11.58 6.63 12.50
CA PRO A 270 -10.96 5.73 11.51
C PRO A 270 -10.13 6.50 10.48
N TYR A 271 -10.53 7.74 10.17
CA TYR A 271 -9.85 8.64 9.26
C TYR A 271 -9.45 9.94 9.99
N PRO A 272 -8.35 9.93 10.76
CA PRO A 272 -7.91 11.15 11.44
C PRO A 272 -7.41 12.18 10.43
N PHE A 273 -7.53 13.47 10.74
CA PHE A 273 -7.10 14.54 9.85
C PHE A 273 -6.55 15.75 10.63
N SER A 274 -5.67 16.51 10.00
CA SER A 274 -5.20 17.79 10.52
C SER A 274 -6.05 18.95 9.99
N LYS A 275 -6.57 19.81 10.89
CA LYS A 275 -7.35 21.00 10.50
C LYS A 275 -6.57 21.91 9.55
N LYS A 276 -5.28 22.11 9.82
CA LYS A 276 -4.39 22.91 8.98
C LYS A 276 -4.19 22.30 7.59
N ALA A 277 -4.22 20.97 7.49
CA ALA A 277 -4.14 20.29 6.20
C ALA A 277 -5.39 20.56 5.36
N VAL A 278 -6.58 20.50 5.98
CA VAL A 278 -7.85 20.85 5.32
C VAL A 278 -7.86 22.31 4.85
N GLU A 279 -7.42 23.24 5.70
CA GLU A 279 -7.29 24.66 5.34
C GLU A 279 -6.31 24.84 4.16
N ASN A 280 -5.11 24.27 4.25
CA ASN A 280 -4.12 24.34 3.18
C ASN A 280 -4.67 23.78 1.86
N LEU A 281 -5.40 22.66 1.92
CA LEU A 281 -5.95 22.01 0.75
C LEU A 281 -6.98 22.88 0.03
N VAL A 282 -7.81 23.60 0.78
CA VAL A 282 -8.86 24.46 0.20
C VAL A 282 -8.34 25.83 -0.21
N TYR A 283 -7.47 26.46 0.58
CA TYR A 283 -6.99 27.81 0.29
C TYR A 283 -5.79 27.86 -0.66
N LYS A 284 -5.01 26.78 -0.76
CA LYS A 284 -3.91 26.67 -1.74
C LYS A 284 -4.36 26.01 -3.05
N ASP A 285 -5.65 25.77 -3.22
CA ASP A 285 -6.26 25.29 -4.49
C ASP A 285 -6.18 26.41 -5.54
N SER A 286 -5.18 26.32 -6.43
CA SER A 286 -4.87 27.36 -7.43
C SER A 286 -5.71 27.22 -8.70
N ARG A 287 -7.01 27.54 -8.62
CA ARG A 287 -7.88 27.40 -9.79
C ARG A 287 -7.54 28.39 -10.89
N THR A 288 -7.34 27.88 -12.10
CA THR A 288 -7.21 28.72 -13.30
C THR A 288 -8.59 29.26 -13.69
N VAL A 289 -8.84 30.54 -13.41
CA VAL A 289 -10.07 31.21 -13.85
C VAL A 289 -9.88 31.68 -15.29
N LYS A 290 -10.67 31.14 -16.23
CA LYS A 290 -10.71 31.65 -17.60
C LYS A 290 -11.70 32.83 -17.66
N PRO A 291 -11.34 33.97 -18.28
CA PRO A 291 -12.27 35.09 -18.46
C PRO A 291 -13.58 34.62 -19.12
N GLY A 292 -14.72 34.99 -18.53
CA GLY A 292 -16.05 34.65 -19.06
C GLY A 292 -16.55 33.24 -18.78
N ARG A 293 -15.83 32.40 -18.03
CA ARG A 293 -16.34 31.11 -17.53
C ARG A 293 -16.24 31.03 -16.01
N PRO A 294 -17.27 30.51 -15.32
CA PRO A 294 -17.17 30.24 -13.89
C PRO A 294 -16.03 29.23 -13.65
N PRO A 295 -15.30 29.34 -12.52
CA PRO A 295 -14.32 28.34 -12.15
C PRO A 295 -14.98 26.97 -12.02
N SER A 296 -14.24 25.90 -12.33
CA SER A 296 -14.74 24.54 -12.13
C SER A 296 -15.14 24.33 -10.66
N ASN A 297 -16.25 23.63 -10.45
CA ASN A 297 -16.70 23.19 -9.12
C ASN A 297 -15.84 22.04 -8.60
N GLU A 298 -15.19 21.30 -9.48
CA GLU A 298 -14.26 20.23 -9.14
C GLU A 298 -12.91 20.81 -8.69
N PRO A 299 -12.25 20.19 -7.69
CA PRO A 299 -11.00 20.70 -7.16
C PRO A 299 -9.84 20.39 -8.11
N GLU A 300 -8.79 21.24 -8.12
CA GLU A 300 -7.70 21.12 -9.08
C GLU A 300 -6.96 19.77 -8.98
N TRP A 301 -6.88 19.20 -7.76
CA TRP A 301 -6.22 17.91 -7.53
C TRP A 301 -7.00 16.69 -8.06
N LYS A 302 -8.32 16.83 -8.33
CA LYS A 302 -9.12 15.79 -9.01
C LYS A 302 -9.22 16.04 -10.51
N SER A 303 -9.36 17.29 -10.92
CA SER A 303 -9.59 17.68 -12.30
C SER A 303 -8.82 18.98 -12.61
N GLY A 304 -7.57 18.86 -13.06
CA GLY A 304 -6.75 20.04 -13.32
C GLY A 304 -5.30 19.71 -13.69
N PRO A 305 -4.49 20.74 -13.97
CA PRO A 305 -3.06 20.58 -14.22
C PRO A 305 -2.30 20.10 -12.96
N PHE A 306 -2.86 20.31 -11.76
CA PHE A 306 -2.40 19.71 -10.51
C PHE A 306 -3.13 18.41 -10.15
N ASN A 307 -3.68 17.65 -11.11
CA ASN A 307 -4.10 16.27 -10.84
C ASN A 307 -2.93 15.55 -10.12
N MET A 308 -3.20 14.82 -9.03
CA MET A 308 -2.17 14.15 -8.22
C MET A 308 -1.15 13.36 -9.05
N LYS A 309 -1.55 12.87 -10.22
CA LYS A 309 -0.64 12.27 -11.22
C LYS A 309 0.50 13.19 -11.64
N GLY A 310 0.24 14.48 -11.90
CA GLY A 310 1.23 15.44 -12.40
C GLY A 310 2.46 15.59 -11.50
N PRO A 311 2.31 15.97 -10.21
CA PRO A 311 3.42 16.07 -9.27
C PRO A 311 4.19 14.76 -9.09
N ILE A 312 3.46 13.64 -9.05
CA ILE A 312 4.01 12.28 -8.90
C ILE A 312 4.85 11.90 -10.12
N LEU A 313 4.32 12.10 -11.33
CA LEU A 313 5.02 11.85 -12.57
C LEU A 313 6.21 12.80 -12.75
N GLY A 314 6.10 14.04 -12.29
CA GLY A 314 7.20 15.00 -12.25
C GLY A 314 8.34 14.54 -11.35
N GLU A 315 8.04 14.07 -10.14
CA GLU A 315 9.05 13.56 -9.21
C GLU A 315 9.69 12.26 -9.73
N MET A 316 8.88 11.34 -10.26
CA MET A 316 9.37 10.10 -10.89
C MET A 316 10.23 10.43 -12.12
N GLY A 317 9.82 11.38 -12.95
CA GLY A 317 10.61 11.85 -14.10
C GLY A 317 11.94 12.47 -13.67
N SER A 318 11.93 13.30 -12.62
CA SER A 318 13.13 13.91 -12.05
C SER A 318 14.09 12.84 -11.51
N PHE A 319 13.56 11.86 -10.78
CA PHE A 319 14.31 10.72 -10.29
C PHE A 319 15.02 9.96 -11.41
N ILE A 320 14.30 9.60 -12.47
CA ILE A 320 14.86 8.89 -13.63
C ILE A 320 15.94 9.74 -14.31
N SER A 321 15.69 11.03 -14.50
CA SER A 321 16.64 11.94 -15.15
C SER A 321 17.94 12.14 -14.34
N SER A 322 17.87 11.98 -13.02
CA SER A 322 19.01 12.17 -12.12
C SER A 322 19.95 10.96 -12.04
N ARG A 323 19.52 9.79 -12.55
CA ARG A 323 20.20 8.50 -12.36
C ARG A 323 20.53 7.80 -13.67
N GLY A 324 21.60 7.01 -13.64
CA GLY A 324 21.99 6.17 -14.77
C GLY A 324 21.10 4.93 -14.88
N LEU A 325 20.89 4.40 -16.09
CA LEU A 325 20.09 3.19 -16.32
C LEU A 325 20.61 2.02 -15.47
N GLY A 326 21.94 1.92 -15.35
CA GLY A 326 22.56 0.86 -14.58
C GLY A 326 22.33 0.95 -13.06
N GLU A 327 22.03 2.14 -12.55
CA GLU A 327 21.81 2.40 -11.12
C GLU A 327 20.47 1.80 -10.62
N PHE A 328 19.48 1.67 -11.51
CA PHE A 328 18.14 1.19 -11.17
C PHE A 328 17.59 0.04 -12.04
N LEU A 329 18.19 -0.28 -13.20
CA LEU A 329 17.77 -1.40 -14.07
C LEU A 329 18.78 -2.55 -14.19
N SER A 330 20.09 -2.36 -13.99
CA SER A 330 21.06 -3.45 -14.18
C SER A 330 21.44 -4.14 -12.88
N SER A 331 21.16 -5.43 -12.79
CA SER A 331 21.56 -6.33 -11.69
C SER A 331 22.90 -7.00 -11.98
N ILE A 332 23.84 -6.85 -11.08
CA ILE A 332 24.58 -7.99 -10.53
C ILE A 332 24.27 -7.91 -9.03
N GLY A 333 23.54 -8.89 -8.48
CA GLY A 333 23.21 -8.87 -7.06
C GLY A 333 24.46 -8.95 -6.19
N GLU A 334 24.41 -8.51 -4.93
CA GLU A 334 25.51 -8.69 -3.96
C GLU A 334 26.06 -10.14 -3.92
N PRO A 335 25.22 -11.20 -4.03
CA PRO A 335 25.72 -12.58 -4.10
C PRO A 335 26.51 -12.87 -5.38
N GLU A 336 26.10 -12.29 -6.51
CA GLU A 336 26.79 -12.47 -7.79
C GLU A 336 28.10 -11.68 -7.80
N GLU A 337 28.14 -10.49 -7.19
CA GLU A 337 29.36 -9.71 -7.01
C GLU A 337 30.37 -10.48 -6.14
N GLN A 338 29.92 -11.06 -5.03
CA GLN A 338 30.76 -11.91 -4.18
C GLN A 338 31.25 -13.16 -4.94
N SER A 339 30.39 -13.77 -5.77
CA SER A 339 30.78 -14.93 -6.59
C SER A 339 31.82 -14.57 -7.65
N LEU A 340 31.69 -13.41 -8.30
CA LEU A 340 32.65 -12.93 -9.29
C LEU A 340 33.99 -12.59 -8.64
N ARG A 341 33.97 -11.96 -7.47
CA ARG A 341 35.19 -11.70 -6.68
C ARG A 341 35.88 -12.99 -6.26
N ALA A 342 35.13 -14.02 -5.85
CA ALA A 342 35.70 -15.32 -5.48
C ALA A 342 36.35 -16.02 -6.69
N VAL A 343 35.72 -15.96 -7.87
CA VAL A 343 36.27 -16.50 -9.11
C VAL A 343 37.51 -15.72 -9.55
N GLU A 344 37.49 -14.39 -9.47
CA GLU A 344 38.63 -13.54 -9.82
C GLU A 344 39.83 -13.82 -8.90
N GLN A 345 39.60 -13.96 -7.59
CA GLN A 345 40.64 -14.37 -6.64
C GLN A 345 41.20 -15.76 -6.96
N GLN A 346 40.36 -16.72 -7.35
CA GLN A 346 40.82 -18.04 -7.77
C GLN A 346 41.65 -17.99 -9.06
N ILE A 347 41.23 -17.20 -10.05
CA ILE A 347 41.97 -17.02 -11.30
C ILE A 347 43.30 -16.33 -11.03
N GLU A 348 43.33 -15.33 -10.14
CA GLU A 348 44.55 -14.63 -9.76
C GLU A 348 45.52 -15.55 -9.02
N GLN A 349 45.03 -16.38 -8.09
CA GLN A 349 45.83 -17.41 -7.43
C GLN A 349 46.37 -18.45 -8.43
N HIS A 350 45.53 -18.90 -9.36
CA HIS A 350 45.93 -19.89 -10.36
C HIS A 350 46.90 -19.31 -11.41
N SER A 351 46.71 -18.05 -11.78
CA SER A 351 47.59 -17.27 -12.64
C SER A 351 48.96 -17.09 -11.99
N GLN A 352 49.02 -16.76 -10.70
CA GLN A 352 50.27 -16.62 -9.95
C GLN A 352 51.02 -17.95 -9.83
N LEU A 353 50.30 -19.06 -9.68
CA LEU A 353 50.88 -20.41 -9.65
C LEU A 353 51.44 -20.85 -11.01
N LEU A 354 50.79 -20.47 -12.12
CA LEU A 354 51.18 -20.86 -13.47
C LEU A 354 52.25 -19.96 -14.09
N SER A 355 52.30 -18.68 -13.74
CA SER A 355 53.22 -17.72 -14.37
C SER A 355 54.63 -17.75 -13.78
N GLY A 356 54.83 -18.29 -12.57
CA GLY A 356 56.16 -18.48 -11.94
C GLY A 356 57.00 -17.20 -11.78
N ILE A 357 56.45 -16.03 -12.12
CA ILE A 357 57.12 -14.74 -12.16
C ILE A 357 56.23 -13.75 -11.42
N GLY A 358 56.75 -13.19 -10.33
CA GLY A 358 56.10 -12.16 -9.50
C GLY A 358 55.93 -10.84 -10.24
N GLY A 359 55.07 -10.83 -11.26
CA GLY A 359 54.76 -9.67 -12.09
C GLY A 359 53.48 -8.98 -11.64
N ALA A 360 53.66 -7.79 -11.08
CA ALA A 360 52.70 -6.68 -10.97
C ALA A 360 51.23 -7.04 -10.70
N SER A 361 50.81 -6.83 -9.45
CA SER A 361 49.40 -6.67 -9.09
C SER A 361 48.73 -5.66 -10.02
N LEU A 362 47.78 -6.11 -10.84
CA LEU A 362 46.82 -5.23 -11.50
C LEU A 362 45.98 -4.61 -10.39
N ARG A 363 46.39 -3.44 -9.92
CA ARG A 363 45.96 -2.86 -8.64
C ARG A 363 44.53 -2.37 -8.59
N GLU A 364 43.75 -2.48 -9.66
CA GLU A 364 42.33 -2.14 -9.62
C GLU A 364 41.53 -3.13 -10.48
N PRO A 365 40.46 -3.74 -9.93
CA PRO A 365 39.54 -4.53 -10.72
C PRO A 365 38.93 -3.62 -11.81
N PRO A 366 38.90 -4.04 -13.09
CA PRO A 366 38.50 -3.18 -14.20
C PRO A 366 37.02 -2.73 -14.16
N LEU A 367 36.22 -3.24 -13.23
CA LEU A 367 34.81 -2.93 -13.09
C LEU A 367 34.45 -2.77 -11.60
N LYS A 368 34.59 -1.55 -11.07
CA LYS A 368 33.82 -1.16 -9.89
C LYS A 368 32.35 -1.10 -10.33
N ALA A 369 31.51 -1.99 -9.79
CA ALA A 369 30.08 -1.85 -9.94
C ALA A 369 29.68 -0.45 -9.49
N GLY A 370 28.89 0.25 -10.31
CA GLY A 370 28.32 1.53 -9.91
C GLY A 370 27.49 1.35 -8.63
N PRO A 371 27.28 2.41 -7.83
CA PRO A 371 26.41 2.34 -6.67
C PRO A 371 25.03 1.86 -7.11
N PHE A 372 24.58 0.69 -6.62
CA PHE A 372 23.31 0.09 -6.98
C PHE A 372 22.26 0.38 -5.91
N THR A 373 21.04 0.72 -6.33
CA THR A 373 19.90 0.84 -5.42
C THR A 373 18.88 -0.26 -5.73
N PRO A 374 18.70 -1.27 -4.85
CA PRO A 374 17.68 -2.31 -4.99
C PRO A 374 16.29 -1.72 -5.21
N ARG A 375 15.38 -2.40 -5.93
CA ARG A 375 14.00 -1.90 -6.13
C ARG A 375 13.24 -1.64 -4.83
N THR A 376 13.50 -2.44 -3.80
CA THR A 376 12.99 -2.23 -2.44
C THR A 376 13.51 -0.90 -1.87
N MET A 377 14.81 -0.63 -2.05
CA MET A 377 15.42 0.64 -1.67
C MET A 377 15.03 1.80 -2.59
N LEU A 378 14.67 1.59 -3.86
CA LEU A 378 14.12 2.66 -4.71
C LEU A 378 12.78 3.11 -4.13
N THR A 379 11.95 2.15 -3.71
CA THR A 379 10.68 2.42 -3.05
C THR A 379 10.93 3.19 -1.74
N GLU A 380 11.84 2.73 -0.87
CA GLU A 380 12.21 3.45 0.36
C GLU A 380 12.87 4.81 0.12
N GLN A 381 13.68 4.97 -0.92
CA GLN A 381 14.28 6.25 -1.27
C GLN A 381 13.23 7.22 -1.81
N PHE A 382 12.25 6.74 -2.57
CA PHE A 382 11.08 7.53 -2.92
C PHE A 382 10.33 7.97 -1.67
N TYR A 383 10.15 7.07 -0.68
CA TYR A 383 9.60 7.38 0.64
C TYR A 383 10.44 8.40 1.45
N ASN A 384 11.76 8.38 1.30
CA ASN A 384 12.70 9.21 2.05
C ASN A 384 13.07 10.52 1.34
N GLN A 385 12.44 10.87 0.21
CA GLN A 385 12.57 12.21 -0.37
C GLN A 385 11.80 13.21 0.49
N GLU A 386 12.40 13.62 1.61
CA GLU A 386 11.83 14.58 2.57
C GLU A 386 11.28 15.83 1.89
N GLY A 387 11.95 16.29 0.82
CA GLY A 387 11.52 17.45 0.05
C GLY A 387 10.16 17.29 -0.62
N PHE A 388 9.88 16.14 -1.26
CA PHE A 388 8.61 15.90 -1.95
C PHE A 388 7.47 15.70 -0.96
N PHE A 389 7.66 14.86 0.07
CA PHE A 389 6.67 14.66 1.12
C PHE A 389 6.34 15.96 1.83
N LYS A 390 7.34 16.77 2.19
CA LYS A 390 7.12 18.07 2.81
C LYS A 390 6.29 18.99 1.92
N ARG A 391 6.57 19.06 0.61
CA ARG A 391 5.74 19.82 -0.34
C ARG A 391 4.29 19.34 -0.38
N MET A 392 4.05 18.02 -0.35
CA MET A 392 2.70 17.46 -0.35
C MET A 392 1.96 17.70 0.97
N VAL A 393 2.65 17.56 2.10
CA VAL A 393 2.12 17.87 3.43
C VAL A 393 1.81 19.37 3.57
N GLU A 394 2.66 20.25 3.05
CA GLU A 394 2.42 21.69 3.00
C GLU A 394 1.18 22.06 2.16
N ARG A 395 0.82 21.22 1.18
CA ARG A 395 -0.44 21.32 0.42
C ARG A 395 -1.62 20.60 1.07
N GLY A 396 -1.41 19.89 2.18
CA GLY A 396 -2.45 19.20 2.94
C GLY A 396 -2.69 17.74 2.57
N PHE A 397 -1.81 17.13 1.78
CA PHE A 397 -1.93 15.73 1.36
C PHE A 397 -0.95 14.81 2.11
N GLN A 398 -1.39 13.57 2.30
CA GLN A 398 -0.54 12.44 2.63
C GLN A 398 -0.55 11.47 1.45
N LEU A 399 0.63 11.04 1.02
CA LEU A 399 0.79 10.11 -0.09
C LEU A 399 1.36 8.79 0.45
N ASN A 400 0.82 7.66 0.00
CA ASN A 400 1.43 6.36 0.24
C ASN A 400 1.60 5.63 -1.10
N TRP A 401 2.83 5.22 -1.41
CA TRP A 401 3.15 4.50 -2.62
C TRP A 401 2.76 3.02 -2.51
N ILE A 402 1.95 2.52 -3.44
CA ILE A 402 1.56 1.11 -3.46
C ILE A 402 2.52 0.33 -4.35
N GLY A 403 2.88 0.89 -5.51
CA GLY A 403 3.80 0.28 -6.45
C GLY A 403 4.43 1.30 -7.40
N VAL A 404 5.73 1.13 -7.66
CA VAL A 404 6.53 1.97 -8.56
C VAL A 404 6.32 1.64 -10.04
N GLY A 405 5.44 0.70 -10.37
CA GLY A 405 5.12 0.30 -11.73
C GLY A 405 6.19 -0.56 -12.43
N THR A 406 5.91 -0.91 -13.68
CA THR A 406 6.78 -1.69 -14.56
C THR A 406 7.51 -0.78 -15.54
N TRP A 407 8.83 -0.81 -15.44
CA TRP A 407 9.75 -0.06 -16.29
C TRP A 407 9.76 -0.67 -17.70
N HIS A 408 9.62 0.16 -18.73
CA HIS A 408 9.69 -0.26 -20.12
C HIS A 408 10.54 0.72 -20.93
N THR A 409 11.37 0.19 -21.82
CA THR A 409 12.13 0.99 -22.79
C THR A 409 11.35 0.97 -24.11
N PRO A 410 11.00 2.13 -24.71
CA PRO A 410 10.23 2.18 -25.95
C PRO A 410 10.99 1.64 -27.17
N ILE A 411 12.29 1.41 -27.02
CA ILE A 411 13.15 0.85 -28.06
C ILE A 411 13.54 -0.57 -27.60
N GLU A 412 13.17 -1.59 -28.37
CA GLU A 412 13.66 -2.98 -28.25
C GLU A 412 15.16 -3.11 -28.57
N VAL A 413 15.98 -2.12 -28.22
CA VAL A 413 17.44 -2.21 -28.28
C VAL A 413 17.90 -2.72 -26.92
N ILE A 414 17.53 -3.97 -26.62
CA ILE A 414 18.52 -4.81 -25.95
C ILE A 414 19.55 -5.04 -27.06
N THR A 415 20.62 -4.25 -27.08
CA THR A 415 21.71 -4.44 -28.04
C THR A 415 22.06 -5.92 -28.07
N ALA A 416 22.38 -6.47 -29.25
CA ALA A 416 22.80 -7.87 -29.36
C ALA A 416 23.89 -8.20 -28.32
N ASN A 417 24.76 -7.24 -28.05
CA ASN A 417 25.78 -7.26 -27.00
C ASN A 417 25.22 -7.49 -25.58
N HIS A 418 24.08 -6.90 -25.20
CA HIS A 418 23.44 -7.16 -23.91
C HIS A 418 22.78 -8.54 -23.87
N ARG A 419 22.19 -9.02 -24.96
CA ARG A 419 21.67 -10.40 -25.04
C ARG A 419 22.79 -11.42 -24.95
N GLU A 420 23.90 -11.17 -25.63
CA GLU A 420 25.10 -11.99 -25.58
C GLU A 420 25.75 -11.94 -24.21
N ALA A 421 25.91 -10.77 -23.60
CA ALA A 421 26.42 -10.63 -22.23
C ALA A 421 25.54 -11.40 -21.24
N TRP A 422 24.21 -11.31 -21.36
CA TRP A 422 23.30 -12.04 -20.49
C TRP A 422 23.33 -13.56 -20.72
N LYS A 423 23.45 -13.98 -21.99
CA LYS A 423 23.65 -15.39 -22.37
C LYS A 423 24.96 -15.93 -21.81
N ILE A 424 26.06 -15.19 -21.97
CA ILE A 424 27.39 -15.53 -21.44
C ILE A 424 27.36 -15.58 -19.91
N SER A 425 26.72 -14.62 -19.22
CA SER A 425 26.56 -14.64 -17.77
C SER A 425 25.76 -15.85 -17.29
N ARG A 426 24.67 -16.21 -17.99
CA ARG A 426 23.86 -17.39 -17.67
C ARG A 426 24.62 -18.70 -17.95
N GLU A 427 25.42 -18.75 -19.02
CA GLU A 427 26.30 -19.87 -19.34
C GLU A 427 27.43 -20.00 -18.30
N ASN A 428 28.02 -18.89 -17.86
CA ASN A 428 29.03 -18.86 -16.80
C ASN A 428 28.45 -19.27 -15.45
N TYR A 429 27.23 -18.85 -15.13
CA TYR A 429 26.51 -19.28 -13.92
C TYR A 429 26.21 -20.79 -13.95
N ALA A 430 25.76 -21.31 -15.09
CA ALA A 430 25.56 -22.74 -15.29
C ALA A 430 26.86 -23.55 -15.17
N ARG A 431 28.01 -22.98 -15.56
CA ARG A 431 29.35 -23.58 -15.39
C ARG A 431 29.87 -23.50 -13.95
N GLY A 432 29.48 -22.48 -13.19
CA GLY A 432 29.93 -22.27 -11.81
C GLY A 432 29.14 -23.03 -10.73
N ASN A 433 27.88 -23.39 -10.99
CA ASN A 433 27.04 -24.08 -10.02
C ASN A 433 27.04 -25.61 -10.23
N PRO A 434 27.61 -26.42 -9.29
CA PRO A 434 27.68 -27.87 -9.44
C PRO A 434 26.30 -28.56 -9.50
N GLN A 435 25.24 -27.95 -8.97
CA GLN A 435 23.87 -28.46 -9.11
C GLN A 435 23.30 -28.18 -10.50
N ALA A 436 23.57 -27.01 -11.07
CA ALA A 436 23.17 -26.68 -12.44
C ALA A 436 23.91 -27.56 -13.46
N LEU A 437 25.20 -27.84 -13.25
CA LEU A 437 25.95 -28.80 -14.05
C LEU A 437 25.36 -30.21 -13.99
N ARG A 438 24.90 -30.66 -12.82
CA ARG A 438 24.20 -31.95 -12.70
C ARG A 438 22.91 -31.96 -13.50
N ALA A 439 22.10 -30.90 -13.40
CA ALA A 439 20.85 -30.77 -14.15
C ALA A 439 21.06 -30.75 -15.68
N VAL A 440 22.07 -30.02 -16.15
CA VAL A 440 22.44 -29.99 -17.57
C VAL A 440 22.96 -31.36 -18.02
N ARG A 441 23.75 -32.04 -17.19
CA ARG A 441 24.24 -33.39 -17.48
C ARG A 441 23.11 -34.41 -17.55
N THR A 442 22.14 -34.36 -16.65
CA THR A 442 20.96 -35.24 -16.67
C THR A 442 20.09 -34.98 -17.90
N GLU A 443 19.93 -33.71 -18.28
CA GLU A 443 19.18 -33.34 -19.50
C GLU A 443 19.88 -33.86 -20.75
N ALA A 444 21.20 -33.66 -20.88
CA ALA A 444 21.99 -34.20 -21.98
C ALA A 444 21.95 -35.73 -22.04
N GLN A 445 21.99 -36.40 -20.87
CA GLN A 445 21.83 -37.85 -20.78
C GLN A 445 20.45 -38.32 -21.27
N LEU A 446 19.39 -37.61 -20.90
CA LEU A 446 18.02 -37.93 -21.31
C LEU A 446 17.83 -37.74 -22.82
N GLN A 447 18.37 -36.65 -23.38
CA GLN A 447 18.35 -36.39 -24.81
C GLN A 447 19.10 -37.47 -25.59
N GLU A 448 20.25 -37.90 -25.10
CA GLU A 448 21.01 -38.98 -25.74
C GLU A 448 20.29 -40.33 -25.64
N LEU A 449 19.62 -40.62 -24.51
CA LEU A 449 18.81 -41.81 -24.36
C LEU A 449 17.60 -41.83 -25.31
N LEU A 450 16.92 -40.68 -25.46
CA LEU A 450 15.85 -40.52 -26.45
C LEU A 450 16.37 -40.72 -27.87
N ARG A 451 17.54 -40.14 -28.18
CA ARG A 451 18.21 -40.34 -29.47
C ARG A 451 18.48 -41.81 -29.72
N LEU A 452 19.07 -42.53 -28.76
CA LEU A 452 19.39 -43.95 -28.89
C LEU A 452 18.13 -44.81 -29.08
N ILE A 453 17.06 -44.57 -28.33
CA ILE A 453 15.77 -45.25 -28.50
C ILE A 453 15.17 -44.97 -29.88
N GLN A 454 15.30 -43.75 -30.40
CA GLN A 454 14.78 -43.44 -31.74
C GLN A 454 15.66 -44.03 -32.84
N THR A 455 16.98 -44.03 -32.67
CA THR A 455 17.88 -44.47 -33.74
C THR A 455 18.04 -45.98 -33.82
N LEU A 456 17.97 -46.71 -32.70
CA LEU A 456 18.21 -48.15 -32.68
C LEU A 456 16.96 -48.92 -33.14
N PRO A 457 15.90 -49.12 -32.33
CA PRO A 457 14.76 -49.95 -32.75
C PRO A 457 14.01 -49.37 -33.95
N LEU A 458 13.72 -48.06 -33.99
CA LEU A 458 12.98 -47.48 -35.13
C LEU A 458 13.85 -47.38 -36.39
N GLY A 459 15.12 -46.96 -36.24
CA GLY A 459 16.03 -46.86 -37.37
C GLY A 459 16.30 -48.20 -38.05
N ILE A 460 16.47 -49.28 -37.27
CA ILE A 460 16.63 -50.63 -37.81
C ILE A 460 15.32 -51.15 -38.41
N PHE A 461 14.18 -50.89 -37.75
CA PHE A 461 12.87 -51.24 -38.28
C PHE A 461 12.62 -50.63 -39.66
N TYR A 462 12.86 -49.33 -39.82
CA TYR A 462 12.68 -48.66 -41.11
C TYR A 462 13.69 -49.13 -42.17
N LYS A 463 14.93 -49.47 -41.78
CA LYS A 463 15.95 -49.98 -42.73
C LYS A 463 15.65 -51.39 -43.23
N ASN A 464 14.97 -52.20 -42.43
CA ASN A 464 14.65 -53.59 -42.74
C ASN A 464 13.14 -53.84 -42.82
N ALA A 465 12.36 -52.81 -43.21
CA ALA A 465 10.89 -52.86 -43.22
C ALA A 465 10.33 -53.93 -44.16
N ASP A 466 11.10 -54.30 -45.20
CA ASP A 466 10.73 -55.33 -46.19
C ASP A 466 11.28 -56.73 -45.84
N ALA A 467 12.01 -56.89 -44.73
CA ALA A 467 12.57 -58.17 -44.30
C ALA A 467 11.53 -59.03 -43.55
N GLU A 468 11.71 -60.34 -43.57
CA GLU A 468 10.90 -61.25 -42.75
C GLU A 468 11.13 -60.99 -41.26
N GLU A 469 10.12 -61.28 -40.44
CA GLU A 469 10.12 -60.98 -38.99
C GLU A 469 11.35 -61.53 -38.26
N ASP A 470 11.78 -62.75 -38.58
CA ASP A 470 12.97 -63.37 -37.99
C ASP A 470 14.27 -62.63 -38.36
N GLN A 471 14.39 -62.17 -39.61
CA GLN A 471 15.56 -61.40 -40.07
C GLN A 471 15.61 -60.01 -39.43
N LEU A 472 14.44 -59.41 -39.22
CA LEU A 472 14.31 -58.13 -38.53
C LEU A 472 14.71 -58.25 -37.04
N ILE A 473 14.28 -59.32 -36.36
CA ILE A 473 14.67 -59.60 -34.98
C ILE A 473 16.17 -59.83 -34.88
N ASP A 474 16.76 -60.62 -35.78
CA ASP A 474 18.19 -60.88 -35.81
C ASP A 474 19.01 -59.61 -36.06
N ALA A 475 18.59 -58.76 -37.03
CA ALA A 475 19.24 -57.48 -37.31
C ALA A 475 19.15 -56.49 -36.14
N LEU A 476 18.03 -56.51 -35.41
CA LEU A 476 17.86 -55.69 -34.22
C LEU A 476 18.77 -56.19 -33.08
N LEU A 477 18.78 -57.49 -32.84
CA LEU A 477 19.66 -58.10 -31.83
C LEU A 477 21.14 -57.85 -32.15
N GLU A 478 21.54 -57.88 -33.43
CA GLU A 478 22.89 -57.56 -33.87
C GLU A 478 23.32 -56.13 -33.53
N GLU A 479 22.54 -55.13 -33.90
CA GLU A 479 22.89 -53.74 -33.61
C GLU A 479 22.90 -53.44 -32.09
N TYR A 480 21.98 -54.08 -31.33
CA TYR A 480 22.02 -54.01 -29.87
C TYR A 480 23.30 -54.64 -29.32
N GLU A 481 23.71 -55.80 -29.84
CA GLU A 481 24.95 -56.47 -29.48
C GLU A 481 26.16 -55.57 -29.76
N GLU A 482 26.26 -54.99 -30.95
CA GLU A 482 27.35 -54.09 -31.34
C GLU A 482 27.38 -52.83 -30.48
N THR A 483 26.23 -52.21 -30.24
CA THR A 483 26.16 -50.98 -29.44
C THR A 483 26.57 -51.24 -27.99
N LEU A 484 26.12 -52.36 -27.41
CA LEU A 484 26.51 -52.78 -26.07
C LEU A 484 27.99 -53.16 -25.99
N GLN A 485 28.55 -53.78 -27.04
CA GLN A 485 29.99 -54.05 -27.13
C GLN A 485 30.81 -52.76 -27.21
N ARG A 486 30.41 -51.78 -28.04
CA ARG A 486 31.08 -50.47 -28.09
C ARG A 486 31.04 -49.76 -26.74
N ALA A 487 29.90 -49.84 -26.04
CA ALA A 487 29.78 -49.32 -24.68
C ALA A 487 30.73 -50.03 -23.70
N ALA A 488 30.78 -51.37 -23.74
CA ALA A 488 31.70 -52.17 -22.93
C ALA A 488 33.18 -51.85 -23.22
N ASP A 489 33.53 -51.64 -24.49
CA ASP A 489 34.87 -51.25 -24.91
C ASP A 489 35.26 -49.86 -24.40
N LEU A 490 34.32 -48.91 -24.33
CA LEU A 490 34.58 -47.60 -23.71
C LEU A 490 34.89 -47.73 -22.22
N PHE A 491 34.24 -48.64 -21.49
CA PHE A 491 34.56 -48.93 -20.10
C PHE A 491 35.97 -49.53 -19.94
N LEU A 492 36.46 -50.33 -20.90
CA LEU A 492 37.77 -50.97 -20.81
C LEU A 492 38.92 -50.13 -21.36
N ARG A 493 38.71 -49.39 -22.45
CA ARG A 493 39.77 -48.74 -23.24
C ARG A 493 39.64 -47.22 -23.33
N GLY A 494 38.56 -46.64 -22.80
CA GLY A 494 38.36 -45.19 -22.83
C GLY A 494 39.37 -44.40 -21.99
N PRO A 495 39.44 -43.07 -22.16
CA PRO A 495 40.31 -42.19 -21.37
C PRO A 495 39.98 -42.18 -19.87
N GLN A 496 38.81 -42.69 -19.48
CA GLN A 496 38.41 -42.98 -18.10
C GLN A 496 38.10 -44.47 -17.92
N SER A 497 38.91 -45.34 -18.53
CA SER A 497 38.73 -46.78 -18.40
C SER A 497 38.70 -47.22 -16.93
N LEU A 498 37.97 -48.29 -16.67
CA LEU A 498 37.93 -48.96 -15.38
C LEU A 498 39.35 -49.23 -14.86
N GLU A 499 40.24 -49.71 -15.72
CA GLU A 499 41.64 -50.01 -15.40
C GLU A 499 42.45 -48.77 -15.03
N SER A 500 42.31 -47.66 -15.78
CA SER A 500 43.00 -46.41 -15.47
C SER A 500 42.53 -45.83 -14.14
N ARG A 501 41.22 -45.86 -13.88
CA ARG A 501 40.65 -45.36 -12.64
C ARG A 501 41.03 -46.21 -11.44
N PHE A 502 41.05 -47.53 -11.60
CA PHE A 502 41.54 -48.43 -10.57
C PHE A 502 43.02 -48.22 -10.29
N THR A 503 43.85 -48.08 -11.33
CA THR A 503 45.29 -47.78 -11.14
C THR A 503 45.50 -46.50 -10.33
N LYS A 504 44.78 -45.41 -10.68
CA LYS A 504 44.82 -44.15 -9.92
C LYS A 504 44.33 -44.30 -8.49
N LEU A 505 43.32 -45.13 -8.28
CA LEU A 505 42.78 -45.43 -6.96
C LEU A 505 43.82 -46.19 -6.12
N MET A 506 44.53 -47.16 -6.70
CA MET A 506 45.61 -47.88 -6.04
C MET A 506 46.82 -47.00 -5.72
N GLU A 507 47.12 -46.01 -6.57
CA GLU A 507 48.12 -44.99 -6.28
C GLU A 507 47.70 -44.14 -5.07
N GLN A 508 46.45 -43.70 -5.02
CA GLN A 508 45.88 -42.97 -3.89
C GLN A 508 45.87 -43.79 -2.59
N VAL A 509 45.66 -45.12 -2.65
CA VAL A 509 45.80 -46.02 -1.49
C VAL A 509 47.22 -45.97 -0.91
N ARG A 510 48.25 -45.94 -1.77
CA ARG A 510 49.65 -45.89 -1.31
C ARG A 510 49.95 -44.57 -0.61
N GLU A 511 49.43 -43.46 -1.13
CA GLU A 511 49.54 -42.15 -0.47
C GLU A 511 48.84 -42.15 0.89
N LEU A 512 47.66 -42.77 0.97
CA LEU A 512 46.85 -42.86 2.19
C LEU A 512 47.48 -43.73 3.30
N ILE A 513 48.42 -44.62 2.99
CA ILE A 513 49.10 -45.51 3.95
C ILE A 513 50.48 -44.97 4.36
N GLY A 514 50.83 -43.75 3.95
CA GLY A 514 52.13 -43.13 4.24
C GLY A 514 52.51 -43.11 5.74
N PRO A 515 53.82 -43.13 6.06
CA PRO A 515 54.36 -43.34 7.41
C PRO A 515 53.94 -42.29 8.46
N ASP A 516 53.47 -41.12 8.04
CA ASP A 516 53.11 -40.01 8.92
C ASP A 516 51.64 -40.00 9.36
N ARG A 517 50.83 -40.98 8.89
CA ARG A 517 49.41 -40.98 9.19
C ARG A 517 49.12 -41.58 10.57
N ARG A 518 48.79 -40.71 11.54
CA ARG A 518 48.24 -41.13 12.84
C ARG A 518 46.82 -41.66 12.63
N SER A 519 46.62 -42.93 12.97
CA SER A 519 45.33 -43.63 12.96
C SER A 519 44.32 -42.94 13.87
N PHE A 520 43.32 -42.26 13.29
CA PHE A 520 42.17 -41.73 14.03
C PHE A 520 40.88 -42.54 13.78
N PHE A 521 40.97 -43.62 13.00
CA PHE A 521 39.81 -44.37 12.50
C PHE A 521 39.75 -45.81 13.05
N SER A 522 38.61 -46.47 12.85
CA SER A 522 38.42 -47.85 13.29
C SER A 522 39.44 -48.79 12.64
N SER A 523 39.81 -49.85 13.36
CA SER A 523 40.69 -50.92 12.86
C SER A 523 40.21 -51.52 11.53
N GLU A 524 38.90 -51.47 11.25
CA GLU A 524 38.29 -51.99 10.03
C GLU A 524 38.67 -51.22 8.77
N TYR A 525 38.69 -49.87 8.81
CA TYR A 525 39.06 -49.06 7.65
C TYR A 525 40.56 -49.19 7.33
N GLU A 526 41.41 -49.29 8.36
CA GLU A 526 42.84 -49.52 8.13
C GLU A 526 43.14 -50.91 7.60
N ASN A 527 42.45 -51.93 8.13
CA ASN A 527 42.54 -53.29 7.60
C ASN A 527 42.12 -53.34 6.14
N PHE A 528 41.07 -52.60 5.76
CA PHE A 528 40.65 -52.46 4.36
C PHE A 528 41.72 -51.80 3.49
N LEU A 529 42.32 -50.69 3.92
CA LEU A 529 43.39 -50.02 3.17
C LEU A 529 44.62 -50.91 3.00
N ARG A 530 45.03 -51.63 4.05
CA ARG A 530 46.15 -52.59 3.98
C ARG A 530 45.82 -53.79 3.09
N GLU A 531 44.60 -54.29 3.15
CA GLU A 531 44.13 -55.36 2.27
C GLU A 531 44.18 -54.91 0.81
N MET A 532 43.66 -53.72 0.51
CA MET A 532 43.76 -53.06 -0.80
C MET A 532 45.20 -52.95 -1.29
N GLN A 533 46.11 -52.46 -0.43
CA GLN A 533 47.51 -52.29 -0.78
C GLN A 533 48.19 -53.64 -1.06
N SER A 534 47.95 -54.66 -0.20
CA SER A 534 48.53 -55.99 -0.36
C SER A 534 48.10 -56.67 -1.66
N ARG A 535 46.84 -56.46 -2.06
CA ARG A 535 46.25 -57.03 -3.28
C ARG A 535 46.51 -56.16 -4.53
N SER A 536 46.99 -54.93 -4.37
CA SER A 536 47.29 -54.00 -5.48
C SER A 536 48.37 -54.49 -6.44
N GLN A 537 49.19 -55.46 -6.02
CA GLN A 537 50.29 -55.98 -6.83
C GLN A 537 49.79 -57.14 -7.69
N GLY A 538 49.24 -56.82 -8.85
CA GLY A 538 48.94 -57.79 -9.92
C GLY A 538 47.46 -58.04 -10.20
N TRP A 539 46.54 -57.41 -9.47
CA TRP A 539 45.11 -57.47 -9.74
C TRP A 539 44.70 -56.54 -10.89
N ARG A 540 43.87 -57.05 -11.81
CA ARG A 540 43.19 -56.30 -12.88
C ARG A 540 41.75 -56.08 -12.50
N VAL A 541 41.11 -54.98 -12.91
CA VAL A 541 39.74 -54.64 -12.48
C VAL A 541 38.69 -55.73 -12.76
N THR A 542 38.96 -56.62 -13.71
CA THR A 542 38.09 -57.74 -14.06
C THR A 542 38.26 -58.98 -13.19
N ASP A 543 39.18 -58.99 -12.23
CA ASP A 543 39.41 -60.15 -11.37
C ASP A 543 38.22 -60.35 -10.39
N PRO A 544 37.75 -61.60 -10.21
CA PRO A 544 36.50 -61.87 -9.49
C PRO A 544 36.53 -61.44 -8.00
N GLY A 545 37.72 -61.36 -7.39
CA GLY A 545 37.87 -60.92 -5.99
C GLY A 545 37.78 -59.39 -5.79
N ILE A 546 37.86 -58.60 -6.86
CA ILE A 546 37.82 -57.13 -6.76
C ILE A 546 36.42 -56.64 -6.43
N GLN A 547 35.40 -57.29 -6.97
CA GLN A 547 34.03 -56.84 -6.75
C GLN A 547 33.64 -56.92 -5.26
N GLU A 548 34.00 -58.01 -4.58
CA GLU A 548 33.76 -58.18 -3.14
C GLU A 548 34.50 -57.11 -2.33
N LEU A 549 35.76 -56.88 -2.68
CA LEU A 549 36.59 -55.88 -2.01
C LEU A 549 36.05 -54.45 -2.22
N LEU A 550 35.64 -54.11 -3.44
CA LEU A 550 35.08 -52.81 -3.77
C LEU A 550 33.70 -52.62 -3.10
N GLN A 551 32.90 -53.69 -3.00
CA GLN A 551 31.61 -53.67 -2.28
C GLN A 551 31.81 -53.35 -0.80
N ARG A 552 32.83 -53.94 -0.17
CA ARG A 552 33.22 -53.62 1.21
C ARG A 552 33.57 -52.14 1.38
N ALA A 553 34.16 -51.50 0.38
CA ALA A 553 34.43 -50.06 0.41
C ALA A 553 33.14 -49.23 0.42
N ALA A 554 32.09 -49.67 -0.29
CA ALA A 554 30.80 -49.02 -0.28
C ALA A 554 30.10 -49.14 1.08
N GLU A 555 30.21 -50.29 1.74
CA GLU A 555 29.72 -50.50 3.11
C GLU A 555 30.44 -49.58 4.10
N LEU A 556 31.77 -49.48 4.00
CA LEU A 556 32.57 -48.56 4.83
C LEU A 556 32.20 -47.09 4.58
N ASN A 557 31.93 -46.70 3.33
CA ASN A 557 31.48 -45.34 3.02
C ASN A 557 30.12 -45.03 3.66
N ALA A 558 29.19 -45.99 3.65
CA ALA A 558 27.88 -45.83 4.30
C ALA A 558 28.00 -45.72 5.83
N LEU A 559 28.93 -46.46 6.43
CA LEU A 559 29.13 -46.48 7.89
C LEU A 559 29.89 -45.25 8.40
N PHE A 560 30.89 -44.77 7.64
CA PHE A 560 31.84 -43.77 8.14
C PHE A 560 31.85 -42.45 7.36
N GLY A 561 31.11 -42.32 6.25
CA GLY A 561 31.25 -41.23 5.28
C GLY A 561 31.36 -39.82 5.87
N GLU A 562 30.49 -39.45 6.83
CA GLU A 562 30.51 -38.11 7.45
C GLU A 562 31.67 -37.92 8.46
N ARG A 563 32.17 -39.01 9.04
CA ARG A 563 33.24 -39.00 10.06
C ARG A 563 34.64 -39.03 9.48
N LEU A 564 34.77 -39.37 8.19
CA LEU A 564 36.04 -39.44 7.49
C LEU A 564 36.60 -38.06 7.13
N THR A 565 37.93 -37.97 7.00
CA THR A 565 38.58 -36.77 6.47
C THR A 565 38.11 -36.52 5.03
N PRO A 566 38.17 -35.27 4.52
CA PRO A 566 37.78 -34.97 3.14
C PRO A 566 38.50 -35.84 2.09
N LEU A 567 39.77 -36.17 2.34
CA LEU A 567 40.59 -36.97 1.42
C LEU A 567 40.18 -38.46 1.45
N ASP A 568 39.89 -39.02 2.62
CA ASP A 568 39.35 -40.38 2.77
C ASP A 568 37.95 -40.52 2.19
N ARG A 569 37.12 -39.48 2.37
CA ARG A 569 35.76 -39.44 1.83
C ARG A 569 35.78 -39.40 0.31
N ASP A 570 36.67 -38.59 -0.28
CA ASP A 570 36.86 -38.56 -1.74
C ASP A 570 37.35 -39.92 -2.27
N PHE A 571 38.31 -40.55 -1.59
CA PHE A 571 38.78 -41.89 -1.92
C PHE A 571 37.65 -42.94 -1.92
N LEU A 572 36.89 -43.04 -0.82
CA LEU A 572 35.77 -43.98 -0.75
C LEU A 572 34.66 -43.65 -1.76
N GLY A 573 34.37 -42.37 -1.99
CA GLY A 573 33.42 -41.93 -3.01
C GLY A 573 33.83 -42.37 -4.42
N ARG A 574 35.11 -42.24 -4.77
CA ARG A 574 35.66 -42.74 -6.05
C ARG A 574 35.62 -44.26 -6.13
N THR A 575 35.86 -44.95 -5.01
CA THR A 575 35.78 -46.41 -4.92
C THR A 575 34.36 -46.89 -5.19
N VAL A 576 33.35 -46.28 -4.55
CA VAL A 576 31.93 -46.57 -4.80
C VAL A 576 31.53 -46.31 -6.25
N ALA A 577 32.00 -45.20 -6.84
CA ALA A 577 31.74 -44.92 -8.25
C ALA A 577 32.32 -46.00 -9.18
N LEU A 578 33.53 -46.50 -8.86
CA LEU A 578 34.15 -47.59 -9.60
C LEU A 578 33.38 -48.92 -9.46
N VAL A 579 32.83 -49.22 -8.27
CA VAL A 579 31.95 -50.39 -8.04
C VAL A 579 30.75 -50.33 -8.98
N ASN A 580 30.05 -49.20 -8.99
CA ASN A 580 28.83 -49.03 -9.76
C ASN A 580 29.11 -49.21 -11.25
N ASP A 581 30.20 -48.63 -11.74
CA ASP A 581 30.59 -48.76 -13.14
C ASP A 581 31.00 -50.19 -13.50
N LEU A 582 31.66 -50.91 -12.59
CA LEU A 582 31.99 -52.33 -12.77
C LEU A 582 30.73 -53.20 -12.83
N GLN A 583 29.73 -52.92 -11.98
CA GLN A 583 28.44 -53.61 -12.01
C GLN A 583 27.70 -53.33 -13.32
N VAL A 584 27.70 -52.10 -13.81
CA VAL A 584 27.11 -51.72 -15.10
C VAL A 584 27.81 -52.47 -16.23
N TYR A 585 29.14 -52.48 -16.25
CA TYR A 585 29.93 -53.24 -17.21
C TYR A 585 29.57 -54.74 -17.20
N ASN A 586 29.52 -55.37 -16.03
CA ASN A 586 29.17 -56.78 -15.90
C ASN A 586 27.74 -57.08 -16.39
N ARG A 587 26.79 -56.18 -16.13
CA ARG A 587 25.42 -56.28 -16.66
C ARG A 587 25.39 -56.18 -18.18
N ILE A 588 26.12 -55.22 -18.76
CA ILE A 588 26.26 -55.08 -20.22
C ILE A 588 26.80 -56.38 -20.81
N MET A 589 27.90 -56.92 -20.26
CA MET A 589 28.50 -58.16 -20.74
C MET A 589 27.59 -59.38 -20.60
N THR A 590 26.76 -59.42 -19.56
CA THR A 590 25.76 -60.47 -19.38
C THR A 590 24.70 -60.40 -20.46
N VAL A 591 24.17 -59.20 -20.75
CA VAL A 591 23.18 -58.99 -21.82
C VAL A 591 23.77 -59.34 -23.18
N VAL A 592 25.00 -58.91 -23.48
CA VAL A 592 25.71 -59.28 -24.71
C VAL A 592 25.81 -60.81 -24.84
N ARG A 593 26.12 -61.52 -23.76
CA ARG A 593 26.19 -62.99 -23.77
C ARG A 593 24.83 -63.63 -24.05
N VAL A 594 23.76 -63.13 -23.43
CA VAL A 594 22.39 -63.61 -23.68
C VAL A 594 21.97 -63.35 -25.13
N ILE A 595 22.23 -62.16 -25.67
CA ILE A 595 21.95 -61.84 -27.08
C ILE A 595 22.69 -62.80 -28.01
N ARG A 596 23.99 -63.04 -27.76
CA ARG A 596 24.77 -64.02 -28.54
C ARG A 596 24.20 -65.44 -28.45
N GLN A 597 23.74 -65.87 -27.28
CA GLN A 597 23.12 -67.18 -27.10
C GLN A 597 21.79 -67.31 -27.87
N LEU A 598 20.99 -66.24 -27.89
CA LEU A 598 19.73 -66.19 -28.64
C LEU A 598 19.95 -66.18 -30.15
N ARG A 599 20.96 -65.44 -30.63
CA ARG A 599 21.33 -65.39 -32.05
C ARG A 599 21.97 -66.69 -32.57
N TYR A 600 22.66 -67.43 -31.70
CA TYR A 600 23.40 -68.64 -32.08
C TYR A 600 23.11 -69.83 -31.15
N PRO A 601 21.86 -70.35 -31.15
CA PRO A 601 21.47 -71.46 -30.28
C PRO A 601 22.21 -72.73 -30.72
N GLY A 602 23.18 -73.18 -29.91
CA GLY A 602 23.96 -74.40 -30.14
C GLY A 602 25.47 -74.23 -30.27
N ARG A 603 26.00 -72.99 -30.31
CA ARG A 603 27.43 -72.76 -30.07
C ARG A 603 27.69 -72.69 -28.58
N ASP A 604 28.28 -73.75 -28.04
CA ASP A 604 28.71 -73.79 -26.64
C ASP A 604 29.85 -72.77 -26.44
N LEU A 605 29.52 -71.60 -25.89
CA LEU A 605 30.44 -70.46 -25.69
C LEU A 605 31.42 -70.69 -24.52
N GLY A 606 31.45 -71.89 -23.92
CA GLY A 606 32.27 -72.23 -22.76
C GLY A 606 33.79 -72.28 -23.00
N ALA A 607 34.29 -72.07 -24.23
CA ALA A 607 35.71 -72.25 -24.57
C ALA A 607 36.48 -70.95 -24.92
N MET A 608 35.87 -69.76 -24.83
CA MET A 608 36.59 -68.49 -24.99
C MET A 608 36.45 -67.64 -23.73
N GLY A 609 37.35 -67.88 -22.77
CA GLY A 609 37.61 -67.02 -21.61
C GLY A 609 38.96 -66.35 -21.75
#